data_AF-A0A9P4I9A8-F1
#
_entry.id   AF-A0A9P4I9A8-F1
#
_cell.length_a   1.000
_cell.length_b   1.000
_cell.length_c   1.000
_cell.angle_alpha   90.00
_cell.angle_beta   90.00
_cell.angle_gamma   90.00
#
_symmetry.space_group_name_H-M   'P 1'
#
loop_
_entity.id
_entity.type
_entity.pdbx_description
1 polymer ?
#
loop_
_entity_poly.entity_id
_entity_poly.type
_entity_poly.pdbx_seq_one_letter_code
_entity_poly.pdbx_strand_id
1 'polypeptide(L)'
;MFKLARSRPFASVLRAATDARPALQQKRNLSIHEYLSANILKSYGIGVPQGSVARTPEEAEKVAKSLEGDDMVIKAQVLAGGRGKGTFDNGFKGGVRVIYSPTEARILADQMIGHKLITKQTGAAGRLCNAVYIVERKFARREFYLAVLMDRSSQGPVIIASSQGGMDIETVAKENPDAIITTQVDIHKGVTDEMARDIATRLGFSEQCIEDAKDTIQKLYKVFMEKDATQIEINPLSETTDHKVLAMDAKLNFDDNAEFRQEEIFSFRDTTQEDADEVKAAQHGLNFIKLDGDIGCLVNGAGLAMATMDIIKLNGGQPANFLDVGGGATPEAIKQAFDLITSDPKVTAIFVNIFGGIVRCDAIAKGLISVVQSMNLRTPVVARLQGTNMEQAHKLINESGLKIFSIDDLQNAAEKAVQFSKVVKMARDIDVGVEFTLGI
;
A
#
# COMPACT_ATOMS: atom_id res chain seq x y z
N MET A 1 33.26 -57.63 -1.45
CA MET A 1 33.14 -56.37 -2.23
C MET A 1 31.73 -56.29 -2.80
N PHE A 2 31.02 -55.23 -2.41
CA PHE A 2 29.76 -54.67 -2.92
C PHE A 2 28.60 -55.57 -3.39
N LYS A 3 27.50 -55.48 -2.61
CA LYS A 3 26.14 -55.95 -2.92
C LYS A 3 25.53 -55.11 -4.06
N LEU A 4 24.94 -55.77 -5.05
CA LEU A 4 24.02 -55.16 -6.01
C LEU A 4 22.73 -54.69 -5.31
N ALA A 5 22.41 -53.42 -5.46
CA ALA A 5 21.12 -52.85 -5.07
C ALA A 5 20.05 -53.23 -6.11
N ARG A 6 18.96 -53.85 -5.66
CA ARG A 6 17.73 -54.05 -6.42
C ARG A 6 16.85 -52.79 -6.32
N SER A 7 16.33 -52.41 -7.46
CA SER A 7 15.29 -51.43 -7.74
C SER A 7 14.07 -51.50 -6.81
N ARG A 8 13.60 -50.33 -6.36
CA ARG A 8 12.21 -50.10 -5.94
C ARG A 8 11.54 -49.13 -6.92
N PRO A 9 10.27 -49.35 -7.30
CA PRO A 9 9.60 -48.52 -8.29
C PRO A 9 9.13 -47.19 -7.67
N PHE A 10 9.23 -46.13 -8.47
CA PHE A 10 8.61 -44.83 -8.25
C PHE A 10 7.09 -44.98 -8.17
N ALA A 11 6.53 -44.90 -6.97
CA ALA A 11 5.09 -44.79 -6.77
C ALA A 11 4.79 -44.02 -5.48
N SER A 12 4.95 -42.69 -5.49
CA SER A 12 4.32 -41.80 -4.48
C SER A 12 4.30 -40.32 -4.85
N VAL A 13 4.17 -39.96 -6.14
CA VAL A 13 3.96 -38.55 -6.55
C VAL A 13 2.62 -38.41 -7.25
N LEU A 14 1.53 -38.75 -6.57
CA LEU A 14 0.15 -38.53 -7.04
C LEU A 14 -0.77 -38.46 -5.81
N ARG A 15 -0.56 -37.44 -4.96
CA ARG A 15 -1.54 -36.98 -3.94
C ARG A 15 -1.04 -35.70 -3.27
N ALA A 16 -0.95 -34.62 -4.04
CA ALA A 16 -0.77 -33.27 -3.51
C ALA A 16 -1.35 -32.21 -4.46
N ALA A 17 -2.45 -32.54 -5.16
CA ALA A 17 -3.07 -31.67 -6.15
C ALA A 17 -4.59 -31.61 -5.97
N THR A 18 -5.05 -31.41 -4.75
CA THR A 18 -6.43 -31.01 -4.44
C THR A 18 -6.37 -30.24 -3.12
N ASP A 19 -6.09 -28.94 -3.22
CA ASP A 19 -6.45 -27.86 -2.28
C ASP A 19 -5.58 -26.63 -2.53
N ALA A 20 -5.36 -26.27 -3.80
CA ALA A 20 -4.86 -24.95 -4.14
C ALA A 20 -6.01 -23.96 -3.95
N ARG A 21 -6.21 -23.49 -2.72
CA ARG A 21 -6.96 -22.25 -2.49
C ARG A 21 -6.24 -21.16 -3.29
N PRO A 22 -6.96 -20.30 -4.05
CA PRO A 22 -6.32 -19.18 -4.71
C PRO A 22 -5.55 -18.40 -3.63
N ALA A 23 -4.25 -18.22 -3.83
CA ALA A 23 -3.47 -17.33 -2.98
C ALA A 23 -4.11 -15.94 -3.13
N LEU A 24 -4.88 -15.53 -2.12
CA LEU A 24 -5.38 -14.17 -2.01
C LEU A 24 -4.15 -13.28 -2.01
N GLN A 25 -3.99 -12.55 -3.11
CA GLN A 25 -2.94 -11.57 -3.28
C GLN A 25 -3.06 -10.59 -2.12
N GLN A 26 -1.94 -10.36 -1.44
CA GLN A 26 -1.87 -9.48 -0.30
C GLN A 26 -2.19 -8.06 -0.76
N LYS A 27 -3.45 -7.66 -0.59
CA LYS A 27 -3.95 -6.33 -0.93
C LYS A 27 -3.43 -5.30 0.09
N ARG A 28 -3.37 -4.05 -0.35
CA ARG A 28 -2.67 -2.94 0.29
C ARG A 28 -3.55 -2.33 1.37
N ASN A 29 -3.24 -2.69 2.61
CA ASN A 29 -3.97 -2.30 3.81
C ASN A 29 -4.62 -0.90 3.75
N LEU A 30 -5.94 -0.85 3.56
CA LEU A 30 -6.72 0.39 3.64
C LEU A 30 -6.27 1.19 4.86
N SER A 31 -5.89 2.44 4.62
CA SER A 31 -5.55 3.41 5.66
C SER A 31 -6.67 4.43 5.73
N ILE A 32 -7.05 4.83 6.94
CA ILE A 32 -8.02 5.91 7.15
C ILE A 32 -7.35 7.11 7.82
N HIS A 33 -7.96 8.27 7.68
CA HIS A 33 -7.49 9.51 8.32
C HIS A 33 -7.58 9.41 9.85
N GLU A 34 -6.70 10.13 10.54
CA GLU A 34 -6.59 10.13 12.01
C GLU A 34 -7.93 10.46 12.68
N TYR A 35 -8.70 11.42 12.16
CA TYR A 35 -10.00 11.76 12.76
C TYR A 35 -11.00 10.60 12.72
N LEU A 36 -10.93 9.73 11.69
CA LEU A 36 -11.76 8.54 11.58
C LEU A 36 -11.27 7.44 12.51
N SER A 37 -9.96 7.26 12.60
CA SER A 37 -9.34 6.40 13.62
C SER A 37 -9.79 6.81 15.02
N ALA A 38 -9.70 8.10 15.36
CA ALA A 38 -10.13 8.62 16.65
C ALA A 38 -11.62 8.37 16.93
N ASN A 39 -12.49 8.50 15.92
CA ASN A 39 -13.92 8.20 16.05
C ASN A 39 -14.18 6.72 16.34
N ILE A 40 -13.47 5.81 15.66
CA ILE A 40 -13.54 4.36 15.94
C ILE A 40 -13.06 4.10 17.37
N LEU A 41 -11.90 4.62 17.78
CA LEU A 41 -11.40 4.40 19.14
C LEU A 41 -12.39 4.93 20.19
N LYS A 42 -12.97 6.11 19.96
CA LYS A 42 -13.97 6.71 20.84
C LYS A 42 -15.25 5.86 20.95
N SER A 43 -15.71 5.23 19.87
CA SER A 43 -16.90 4.35 19.92
C SER A 43 -16.67 3.09 20.77
N TYR A 44 -15.42 2.69 20.99
CA TYR A 44 -15.01 1.61 21.88
C TYR A 44 -14.71 2.10 23.31
N GLY A 45 -14.92 3.39 23.59
CA GLY A 45 -14.64 3.99 24.90
C GLY A 45 -13.14 4.10 25.20
N ILE A 46 -12.30 4.21 24.17
CA ILE A 46 -10.88 4.56 24.32
C ILE A 46 -10.78 6.08 24.34
N GLY A 47 -10.01 6.61 25.30
CA GLY A 47 -9.81 8.05 25.43
C GLY A 47 -9.03 8.64 24.25
N VAL A 48 -9.58 9.69 23.64
CA VAL A 48 -8.95 10.48 22.58
C VAL A 48 -9.19 11.97 22.86
N PRO A 49 -8.30 12.89 22.45
CA PRO A 49 -8.57 14.33 22.52
C PRO A 49 -9.86 14.68 21.76
N GLN A 50 -10.70 15.54 22.34
CA GLN A 50 -11.87 16.06 21.64
C GLN A 50 -11.44 16.90 20.45
N GLY A 51 -12.11 16.72 19.31
CA GLY A 51 -11.81 17.49 18.12
C GLY A 51 -12.80 17.23 17.00
N SER A 52 -12.62 17.97 15.90
CA SER A 52 -13.42 17.80 14.68
C SER A 52 -12.61 18.16 13.44
N VAL A 53 -13.03 17.59 12.32
CA VAL A 53 -12.41 17.81 11.01
C VAL A 53 -12.96 19.08 10.35
N ALA A 54 -12.10 19.80 9.65
CA ALA A 54 -12.45 20.95 8.83
C ALA A 54 -11.85 20.79 7.42
N ARG A 55 -12.65 21.11 6.40
CA ARG A 55 -12.26 21.04 4.97
C ARG A 55 -12.06 22.41 4.33
N THR A 56 -12.32 23.48 5.08
CA THR A 56 -12.07 24.86 4.65
C THR A 56 -11.46 25.65 5.81
N PRO A 57 -10.75 26.76 5.53
CA PRO A 57 -10.28 27.68 6.57
C PRO A 57 -11.43 28.19 7.47
N GLU A 58 -12.60 28.46 6.90
CA GLU A 58 -13.77 28.95 7.65
C GLU A 58 -14.36 27.85 8.56
N GLU A 59 -14.38 26.60 8.10
CA GLU A 59 -14.73 25.46 8.96
C GLU A 59 -13.72 25.30 10.09
N ALA A 60 -12.43 25.48 9.82
CA ALA A 60 -11.37 25.37 10.82
C ALA A 60 -11.57 26.41 11.95
N GLU A 61 -11.91 27.65 11.60
CA GLU A 61 -12.26 28.68 12.58
C GLU A 61 -13.49 28.29 13.41
N LYS A 62 -14.54 27.76 12.76
CA LYS A 62 -15.78 27.35 13.45
C LYS A 62 -15.54 26.19 14.41
N VAL A 63 -14.78 25.18 13.99
CA VAL A 63 -14.40 24.05 14.85
C VAL A 63 -13.59 24.54 16.04
N ALA A 64 -12.59 25.40 15.82
CA ALA A 64 -11.80 25.96 16.91
C ALA A 64 -12.65 26.77 17.90
N LYS A 65 -13.66 27.54 17.44
CA LYS A 65 -14.62 28.23 18.33
C LYS A 65 -15.51 27.29 19.15
N SER A 66 -15.75 26.07 18.66
CA SER A 66 -16.59 25.08 19.33
C SER A 66 -15.85 24.29 20.40
N LEU A 67 -14.51 24.28 20.35
CA LEU A 67 -13.68 23.69 21.39
C LEU A 67 -13.56 24.67 22.55
N GLU A 68 -13.67 24.17 23.77
CA GLU A 68 -13.51 24.99 24.97
C GLU A 68 -12.02 25.32 25.18
N GLY A 69 -11.70 26.62 25.25
CA GLY A 69 -10.36 27.12 25.53
C GLY A 69 -9.56 27.54 24.29
N ASP A 70 -8.45 28.22 24.54
CA ASP A 70 -7.63 28.80 23.47
C ASP A 70 -6.53 27.86 22.99
N ASP A 71 -6.14 26.83 23.75
CA ASP A 71 -5.00 25.96 23.46
C ASP A 71 -5.41 24.67 22.73
N MET A 72 -5.10 24.60 21.43
CA MET A 72 -5.53 23.53 20.53
C MET A 72 -4.35 23.04 19.67
N VAL A 73 -4.59 21.96 18.93
CA VAL A 73 -3.65 21.43 17.94
C VAL A 73 -4.37 21.28 16.61
N ILE A 74 -3.78 21.82 15.54
CA ILE A 74 -4.19 21.56 14.16
C ILE A 74 -3.29 20.50 13.55
N LYS A 75 -3.90 19.47 12.96
CA LYS A 75 -3.22 18.32 12.36
C LYS A 75 -3.69 18.10 10.92
N ALA A 76 -2.78 18.21 9.97
CA ALA A 76 -3.01 17.87 8.58
C ALA A 76 -3.48 16.42 8.44
N GLN A 77 -4.58 16.21 7.70
CA GLN A 77 -5.13 14.89 7.42
C GLN A 77 -4.58 14.39 6.08
N VAL A 78 -3.52 13.58 6.19
CA VAL A 78 -2.79 12.97 5.09
C VAL A 78 -2.45 11.55 5.50
N LEU A 79 -2.66 10.58 4.60
CA LEU A 79 -2.37 9.16 4.85
C LEU A 79 -0.87 8.85 4.74
N ALA A 80 -0.09 9.48 5.60
CA ALA A 80 1.34 9.25 5.76
C ALA A 80 1.78 9.63 7.18
N GLY A 81 2.77 8.91 7.72
CA GLY A 81 3.44 9.25 8.97
C GLY A 81 4.41 10.43 8.83
N GLY A 82 4.93 10.88 9.98
CA GLY A 82 5.95 11.94 10.04
C GLY A 82 5.43 13.35 9.74
N ARG A 83 4.11 13.56 9.80
CA ARG A 83 3.43 14.84 9.46
C ARG A 83 4.02 16.04 10.19
N GLY A 84 4.32 15.92 11.49
CA GLY A 84 4.92 16.99 12.29
C GLY A 84 6.26 17.50 11.76
N LYS A 85 7.05 16.66 11.09
CA LYS A 85 8.35 17.03 10.48
C LYS A 85 8.26 17.28 8.97
N GLY A 86 7.06 17.18 8.39
CA GLY A 86 6.83 17.40 6.96
C GLY A 86 6.92 18.86 6.54
N THR A 87 6.98 19.10 5.23
CA THR A 87 6.95 20.43 4.62
C THR A 87 5.92 20.44 3.50
N PHE A 88 5.12 21.49 3.42
CA PHE A 88 4.15 21.67 2.34
C PHE A 88 4.82 22.25 1.08
N ASP A 89 4.22 22.01 -0.07
CA ASP A 89 4.70 22.51 -1.37
C ASP A 89 4.72 24.05 -1.50
N ASN A 90 3.96 24.76 -0.66
CA ASN A 90 4.02 26.22 -0.50
C ASN A 90 5.13 26.72 0.45
N GLY A 91 5.95 25.82 1.00
CA GLY A 91 7.05 26.14 1.91
C GLY A 91 6.67 26.17 3.40
N PHE A 92 5.39 26.02 3.74
CA PHE A 92 4.95 25.92 5.14
C PHE A 92 5.51 24.65 5.81
N LYS A 93 6.00 24.76 7.06
CA LYS A 93 6.68 23.65 7.75
C LYS A 93 5.87 23.09 8.91
N GLY A 94 5.72 21.77 8.91
CA GLY A 94 5.04 20.99 9.93
C GLY A 94 3.55 20.84 9.67
N GLY A 95 3.10 19.59 9.52
CA GLY A 95 1.69 19.23 9.43
C GLY A 95 0.98 19.08 10.77
N VAL A 96 1.67 19.33 11.89
CA VAL A 96 1.08 19.32 13.24
C VAL A 96 1.58 20.57 13.97
N ARG A 97 0.66 21.44 14.40
CA ARG A 97 0.98 22.72 15.03
C ARG A 97 0.06 22.97 16.21
N VAL A 98 0.62 23.54 17.28
CA VAL A 98 -0.18 24.14 18.36
C VAL A 98 -0.74 25.46 17.85
N ILE A 99 -1.98 25.77 18.20
CA ILE A 99 -2.65 27.03 17.91
C ILE A 99 -3.31 27.58 19.18
N TYR A 100 -3.41 28.90 19.26
CA TYR A 100 -3.87 29.63 20.45
C TYR A 100 -5.14 30.48 20.20
N SER A 101 -5.74 30.36 19.02
CA SER A 101 -7.01 31.04 18.71
C SER A 101 -7.72 30.46 17.48
N PRO A 102 -9.05 30.66 17.35
CA PRO A 102 -9.76 30.31 16.13
C PRO A 102 -9.25 31.02 14.87
N THR A 103 -8.79 32.27 15.00
CA THR A 103 -8.21 33.01 13.88
C THR A 103 -6.92 32.36 13.40
N GLU A 104 -6.07 31.89 14.32
CA GLU A 104 -4.87 31.14 13.97
C GLU A 104 -5.22 29.81 13.29
N ALA A 105 -6.28 29.13 13.75
CA ALA A 105 -6.80 27.92 13.09
C ALA A 105 -7.12 28.17 11.61
N ARG A 106 -7.81 29.27 11.30
CA ARG A 106 -8.13 29.67 9.92
C ARG A 106 -6.88 29.90 9.09
N ILE A 107 -5.93 30.68 9.62
CA ILE A 107 -4.69 31.04 8.92
C ILE A 107 -3.86 29.79 8.61
N LEU A 108 -3.67 28.90 9.59
CA LEU A 108 -2.89 27.68 9.36
C LEU A 108 -3.63 26.69 8.45
N ALA A 109 -4.96 26.58 8.54
CA ALA A 109 -5.73 25.74 7.63
C ALA A 109 -5.60 26.20 6.17
N ASP A 110 -5.56 27.51 5.90
CA ASP A 110 -5.33 28.06 4.56
C ASP A 110 -3.94 27.69 4.00
N GLN A 111 -2.93 27.56 4.87
CA GLN A 111 -1.59 27.12 4.48
C GLN A 111 -1.47 25.59 4.30
N MET A 112 -2.43 24.81 4.81
CA MET A 112 -2.41 23.35 4.77
C MET A 112 -3.35 22.77 3.71
N ILE A 113 -4.61 23.21 3.68
CA ILE A 113 -5.67 22.65 2.83
C ILE A 113 -5.42 23.04 1.38
N GLY A 114 -5.49 22.06 0.47
CA GLY A 114 -5.21 22.26 -0.96
C GLY A 114 -3.73 22.18 -1.32
N HIS A 115 -2.85 22.05 -0.33
CA HIS A 115 -1.41 21.92 -0.51
C HIS A 115 -0.92 20.48 -0.29
N LYS A 116 0.15 20.08 -0.96
CA LYS A 116 0.75 18.75 -0.77
C LYS A 116 1.71 18.76 0.41
N LEU A 117 1.50 17.87 1.37
CA LEU A 117 2.43 17.62 2.47
C LEU A 117 3.47 16.59 2.03
N ILE A 118 4.73 17.00 2.09
CA ILE A 118 5.90 16.17 1.80
C ILE A 118 6.48 15.67 3.13
N THR A 119 6.52 14.35 3.30
CA THR A 119 7.15 13.67 4.43
C THR A 119 8.19 12.66 3.94
N LYS A 120 8.95 12.06 4.85
CA LYS A 120 9.85 10.94 4.52
C LYS A 120 9.11 9.77 3.85
N GLN A 121 7.83 9.57 4.17
CA GLN A 121 7.03 8.44 3.68
C GLN A 121 6.32 8.73 2.36
N THR A 122 6.08 10.00 2.01
CA THR A 122 5.42 10.37 0.73
C THR A 122 6.41 10.54 -0.42
N GLY A 123 7.71 10.68 -0.12
CA GLY A 123 8.70 11.12 -1.10
C GLY A 123 8.40 12.51 -1.65
N ALA A 124 9.07 12.88 -2.73
CA ALA A 124 9.00 14.22 -3.33
C ALA A 124 7.60 14.58 -3.89
N ALA A 125 6.79 13.58 -4.23
CA ALA A 125 5.45 13.80 -4.76
C ALA A 125 4.50 14.43 -3.72
N GLY A 126 4.75 14.19 -2.43
CA GLY A 126 3.86 14.60 -1.35
C GLY A 126 2.49 13.92 -1.43
N ARG A 127 1.59 14.29 -0.52
CA ARG A 127 0.17 13.92 -0.59
C ARG A 127 -0.69 15.14 -0.31
N LEU A 128 -1.78 15.29 -1.05
CA LEU A 128 -2.69 16.41 -0.93
C LEU A 128 -3.35 16.42 0.44
N CYS A 129 -3.30 17.54 1.15
CA CYS A 129 -4.03 17.73 2.40
C CYS A 129 -5.39 18.34 2.07
N ASN A 130 -6.46 17.55 2.15
CA ASN A 130 -7.83 18.01 1.86
C ASN A 130 -8.62 18.42 3.11
N ALA A 131 -8.06 18.16 4.28
CA ALA A 131 -8.70 18.46 5.55
C ALA A 131 -7.65 18.63 6.65
N VAL A 132 -8.05 19.33 7.71
CA VAL A 132 -7.30 19.44 8.96
C VAL A 132 -8.17 18.93 10.10
N TYR A 133 -7.55 18.31 11.10
CA TYR A 133 -8.19 17.87 12.32
C TYR A 133 -7.76 18.81 13.45
N ILE A 134 -8.73 19.50 14.04
CA ILE A 134 -8.49 20.43 15.14
C ILE A 134 -8.95 19.74 16.41
N VAL A 135 -8.03 19.62 17.36
CA VAL A 135 -8.26 18.95 18.64
C VAL A 135 -7.90 19.86 19.80
N GLU A 136 -8.53 19.63 20.94
CA GLU A 136 -8.07 20.20 22.20
C GLU A 136 -6.62 19.77 22.47
N ARG A 137 -5.82 20.67 23.03
CA ARG A 137 -4.49 20.29 23.49
C ARG A 137 -4.57 19.60 24.84
N LYS A 138 -3.92 18.45 24.95
CA LYS A 138 -3.71 17.75 26.22
C LYS A 138 -2.23 17.78 26.59
N PHE A 139 -1.95 17.94 27.88
CA PHE A 139 -0.59 17.94 28.40
C PHE A 139 -0.21 16.55 28.86
N ALA A 140 0.67 15.89 28.09
CA ALA A 140 1.20 14.59 28.44
C ALA A 140 2.28 14.74 29.53
N ARG A 141 2.15 13.94 30.60
CA ARG A 141 3.18 13.71 31.61
C ARG A 141 4.18 12.66 31.15
N ARG A 142 3.68 11.62 30.45
CA ARG A 142 4.47 10.55 29.84
C ARG A 142 3.87 10.21 28.49
N GLU A 143 4.73 9.87 27.53
CA GLU A 143 4.36 9.50 26.18
C GLU A 143 4.94 8.11 25.88
N PHE A 144 4.08 7.19 25.45
CA PHE A 144 4.42 5.82 25.14
C PHE A 144 4.08 5.52 23.69
N TYR A 145 4.69 4.47 23.16
CA TYR A 145 4.33 3.88 21.89
C TYR A 145 3.57 2.58 22.16
N LEU A 146 2.46 2.36 21.44
CA LEU A 146 1.79 1.06 21.44
C LEU A 146 1.21 0.75 20.07
N ALA A 147 1.46 -0.46 19.58
CA ALA A 147 0.86 -0.98 18.38
C ALA A 147 0.36 -2.42 18.55
N VAL A 148 -0.71 -2.77 17.85
CA VAL A 148 -1.24 -4.13 17.69
C VAL A 148 -1.14 -4.48 16.21
N LEU A 149 -0.49 -5.59 15.86
CA LEU A 149 -0.37 -6.04 14.47
C LEU A 149 -0.34 -7.57 14.36
N MET A 150 -0.62 -8.10 13.16
CA MET A 150 -0.39 -9.52 12.86
C MET A 150 1.09 -9.76 12.54
N ASP A 151 1.78 -10.53 13.38
CA ASP A 151 3.16 -10.93 13.12
C ASP A 151 3.23 -12.25 12.36
N ARG A 152 3.98 -12.23 11.25
CA ARG A 152 4.19 -13.41 10.41
C ARG A 152 5.16 -14.39 11.04
N SER A 153 6.08 -13.96 11.89
CA SER A 153 7.04 -14.88 12.50
C SER A 153 6.37 -15.77 13.55
N SER A 154 5.52 -15.18 14.40
CA SER A 154 4.72 -15.90 15.39
C SER A 154 3.38 -16.42 14.87
N GLN A 155 2.97 -16.04 13.65
CA GLN A 155 1.71 -16.45 13.02
C GLN A 155 0.47 -16.05 13.85
N GLY A 156 0.51 -14.88 14.49
CA GLY A 156 -0.56 -14.40 15.35
C GLY A 156 -0.45 -12.92 15.69
N PRO A 157 -1.43 -12.37 16.43
CA PRO A 157 -1.38 -10.99 16.87
C PRO A 157 -0.26 -10.77 17.89
N VAL A 158 0.40 -9.62 17.78
CA VAL A 158 1.41 -9.15 18.74
C VAL A 158 1.11 -7.72 19.16
N ILE A 159 1.42 -7.41 20.41
CA ILE A 159 1.45 -6.04 20.93
C ILE A 159 2.91 -5.61 21.01
N ILE A 160 3.24 -4.54 20.31
CA ILE A 160 4.54 -3.86 20.36
C ILE A 160 4.37 -2.61 21.20
N ALA A 161 5.16 -2.48 22.25
CA ALA A 161 5.07 -1.37 23.20
C ALA A 161 6.46 -0.79 23.48
N SER A 162 6.56 0.52 23.68
CA SER A 162 7.82 1.15 24.11
C SER A 162 7.56 2.35 25.02
N SER A 163 8.44 2.53 26.00
CA SER A 163 8.43 3.72 26.86
C SER A 163 8.88 5.00 26.14
N GLN A 164 9.39 4.87 24.91
CA GLN A 164 9.85 5.98 24.07
C GLN A 164 8.77 6.36 23.04
N GLY A 165 7.66 6.95 23.51
CA GLY A 165 6.61 7.49 22.64
C GLY A 165 6.97 8.82 21.98
N GLY A 166 6.17 9.23 20.99
CA GLY A 166 6.34 10.51 20.28
C GLY A 166 7.47 10.50 19.24
N MET A 167 8.12 9.35 19.04
CA MET A 167 9.21 9.14 18.09
C MET A 167 8.86 8.06 17.07
N ASP A 168 9.65 7.99 16.00
CA ASP A 168 9.58 6.93 14.98
C ASP A 168 10.05 5.60 15.58
N ILE A 169 9.20 4.58 15.59
CA ILE A 169 9.49 3.32 16.29
C ILE A 169 10.62 2.54 15.62
N GLU A 170 10.80 2.68 14.31
CA GLU A 170 11.89 2.09 13.55
C GLU A 170 13.24 2.67 13.97
N THR A 171 13.27 3.96 14.30
CA THR A 171 14.46 4.60 14.87
C THR A 171 14.76 4.05 16.26
N VAL A 172 13.74 3.88 17.12
CA VAL A 172 13.91 3.24 18.44
C VAL A 172 14.40 1.81 18.30
N ALA A 173 13.85 1.01 17.39
CA ALA A 173 14.26 -0.37 17.15
C ALA A 173 15.72 -0.47 16.72
N LYS A 174 16.22 0.52 15.97
CA LYS A 174 17.62 0.57 15.52
C LYS A 174 18.58 1.05 16.61
N GLU A 175 18.20 2.08 17.37
CA GLU A 175 19.10 2.76 18.32
C GLU A 175 19.03 2.16 19.72
N ASN A 176 17.86 1.69 20.15
CA ASN A 176 17.62 1.10 21.46
C ASN A 176 16.56 -0.03 21.39
N PRO A 177 16.91 -1.18 20.79
CA PRO A 177 15.97 -2.31 20.64
C PRO A 177 15.43 -2.83 21.98
N ASP A 178 16.19 -2.71 23.07
CA ASP A 178 15.78 -3.15 24.41
C ASP A 178 14.63 -2.32 24.99
N ALA A 179 14.37 -1.13 24.44
CA ALA A 179 13.21 -0.33 24.79
C ALA A 179 11.89 -0.84 24.19
N ILE A 180 11.94 -1.85 23.32
CA ILE A 180 10.78 -2.44 22.66
C ILE A 180 10.36 -3.72 23.38
N ILE A 181 9.11 -3.70 23.85
CA ILE A 181 8.43 -4.83 24.44
C ILE A 181 7.57 -5.47 23.37
N THR A 182 7.80 -6.75 23.08
CA THR A 182 6.95 -7.54 22.18
C THR A 182 6.21 -8.58 22.99
N THR A 183 4.88 -8.53 22.97
CA THR A 183 4.00 -9.48 23.67
C THR A 183 3.15 -10.21 22.66
N GLN A 184 3.35 -11.53 22.55
CA GLN A 184 2.52 -12.38 21.70
C GLN A 184 1.15 -12.63 22.32
N VAL A 185 0.10 -12.57 21.51
CA VAL A 185 -1.27 -12.78 21.94
C VAL A 185 -1.82 -14.05 21.30
N ASP A 186 -2.33 -14.96 22.12
CA ASP A 186 -3.09 -16.11 21.64
C ASP A 186 -4.41 -15.62 21.05
N ILE A 187 -4.62 -15.82 19.75
CA ILE A 187 -5.78 -15.28 19.02
C ILE A 187 -7.13 -15.78 19.56
N HIS A 188 -7.16 -16.95 20.19
CA HIS A 188 -8.39 -17.53 20.75
C HIS A 188 -8.67 -17.05 22.18
N LYS A 189 -7.63 -16.72 22.95
CA LYS A 189 -7.77 -16.20 24.31
C LYS A 189 -7.91 -14.69 24.35
N GLY A 190 -7.25 -13.99 23.43
CA GLY A 190 -7.12 -12.54 23.42
C GLY A 190 -6.22 -12.01 24.55
N VAL A 191 -6.33 -10.71 24.80
CA VAL A 191 -5.52 -10.00 25.80
C VAL A 191 -6.12 -10.15 27.19
N THR A 192 -5.43 -10.88 28.06
CA THR A 192 -5.84 -11.10 29.46
C THR A 192 -5.53 -9.89 30.34
N ASP A 193 -6.22 -9.79 31.48
CA ASP A 193 -5.97 -8.75 32.48
C ASP A 193 -4.51 -8.72 32.97
N GLU A 194 -3.93 -9.90 33.21
CA GLU A 194 -2.53 -10.04 33.61
C GLU A 194 -1.58 -9.52 32.54
N MET A 195 -1.82 -9.88 31.28
CA MET A 195 -1.02 -9.45 30.13
C MET A 195 -1.08 -7.94 29.93
N ALA A 196 -2.29 -7.36 29.91
CA ALA A 196 -2.46 -5.93 29.74
C ALA A 196 -1.86 -5.12 30.90
N ARG A 197 -1.97 -5.64 32.14
CA ARG A 197 -1.35 -5.03 33.32
C ARG A 197 0.18 -5.08 33.26
N ASP A 198 0.76 -6.21 32.84
CA ASP A 198 2.21 -6.33 32.65
C ASP A 198 2.73 -5.32 31.64
N ILE A 199 2.07 -5.20 30.48
CA ILE A 199 2.42 -4.22 29.44
C ILE A 199 2.35 -2.79 30.00
N ALA A 200 1.25 -2.41 30.66
CA ALA A 200 1.08 -1.08 31.23
C ALA A 200 2.15 -0.77 32.31
N THR A 201 2.46 -1.75 33.15
CA THR A 201 3.49 -1.60 34.20
C THR A 201 4.87 -1.44 33.60
N ARG A 202 5.23 -2.26 32.60
CA ARG A 202 6.55 -2.22 31.93
C ARG A 202 6.74 -0.99 31.05
N LEU A 203 5.67 -0.47 30.46
CA LEU A 203 5.68 0.85 29.80
C LEU A 203 5.99 1.97 30.79
N GLY A 204 5.66 1.78 32.06
CA GLY A 204 5.88 2.73 33.13
C GLY A 204 4.72 3.71 33.27
N PHE A 205 3.48 3.28 33.11
CA PHE A 205 2.33 4.06 33.58
C PHE A 205 2.39 4.24 35.11
N SER A 206 1.91 5.37 35.62
CA SER A 206 1.76 5.53 37.07
C SER A 206 0.68 4.60 37.64
N GLU A 207 0.78 4.25 38.93
CA GLU A 207 -0.16 3.33 39.59
C GLU A 207 -1.62 3.74 39.40
N GLN A 208 -1.91 5.05 39.41
CA GLN A 208 -3.26 5.58 39.19
C GLN A 208 -3.81 5.30 37.78
N CYS A 209 -2.93 5.15 36.79
CA CYS A 209 -3.29 4.95 35.39
C CYS A 209 -3.23 3.48 34.96
N ILE A 210 -2.78 2.55 35.81
CA ILE A 210 -2.61 1.14 35.42
C ILE A 210 -3.93 0.50 34.98
N GLU A 211 -5.04 0.71 35.71
CA GLU A 211 -6.33 0.12 35.30
C GLU A 211 -6.85 0.71 33.98
N ASP A 212 -6.70 2.03 33.78
CA ASP A 212 -7.13 2.72 32.57
C ASP A 212 -6.28 2.32 31.36
N ALA A 213 -4.95 2.18 31.56
CA ALA A 213 -4.03 1.66 30.55
C ALA A 213 -4.36 0.21 30.19
N LYS A 214 -4.62 -0.65 31.19
CA LYS A 214 -5.01 -2.05 30.99
C LYS A 214 -6.27 -2.15 30.13
N ASP A 215 -7.33 -1.42 30.51
CA ASP A 215 -8.60 -1.38 29.78
C ASP A 215 -8.42 -0.83 28.35
N THR A 216 -7.61 0.22 28.18
CA THR A 216 -7.26 0.78 26.87
C THR A 216 -6.57 -0.25 25.98
N ILE A 217 -5.58 -0.98 26.50
CA ILE A 217 -4.85 -2.03 25.74
C ILE A 217 -5.81 -3.15 25.31
N GLN A 218 -6.68 -3.61 26.20
CA GLN A 218 -7.68 -4.64 25.89
C GLN A 218 -8.66 -4.15 24.82
N LYS A 219 -9.14 -2.91 24.92
CA LYS A 219 -10.02 -2.29 23.92
C LYS A 219 -9.34 -2.11 22.58
N LEU A 220 -8.07 -1.71 22.53
CA LEU A 220 -7.31 -1.61 21.27
C LEU A 220 -7.22 -2.97 20.57
N TYR A 221 -6.93 -4.04 21.30
CA TYR A 221 -6.96 -5.40 20.75
C TYR A 221 -8.37 -5.80 20.28
N LYS A 222 -9.42 -5.41 21.02
CA LYS A 222 -10.80 -5.64 20.61
C LYS A 222 -11.13 -4.94 19.28
N VAL A 223 -10.76 -3.67 19.12
CA VAL A 223 -10.92 -2.93 17.86
C VAL A 223 -10.16 -3.64 16.73
N PHE A 224 -8.92 -4.06 17.00
CA PHE A 224 -8.08 -4.75 16.03
C PHE A 224 -8.76 -6.02 15.48
N MET A 225 -9.34 -6.83 16.36
CA MET A 225 -10.03 -8.06 15.97
C MET A 225 -11.39 -7.82 15.32
N GLU A 226 -12.21 -6.91 15.86
CA GLU A 226 -13.58 -6.68 15.37
C GLU A 226 -13.64 -5.92 14.04
N LYS A 227 -12.65 -5.08 13.76
CA LYS A 227 -12.58 -4.27 12.53
C LYS A 227 -11.66 -4.85 11.46
N ASP A 228 -11.15 -6.07 11.66
CA ASP A 228 -10.20 -6.71 10.75
C ASP A 228 -8.98 -5.82 10.46
N ALA A 229 -8.44 -5.19 11.51
CA ALA A 229 -7.25 -4.37 11.37
C ALA A 229 -6.01 -5.24 11.12
N THR A 230 -5.13 -4.79 10.24
CA THR A 230 -3.79 -5.37 10.06
C THR A 230 -2.77 -4.71 10.99
N GLN A 231 -3.01 -3.44 11.35
CA GLN A 231 -2.24 -2.70 12.32
C GLN A 231 -3.10 -1.62 12.98
N ILE A 232 -2.98 -1.47 14.30
CA ILE A 232 -3.38 -0.29 15.06
C ILE A 232 -2.12 0.26 15.69
N GLU A 233 -1.74 1.50 15.39
CA GLU A 233 -0.59 2.18 15.96
C GLU A 233 -1.06 3.44 16.69
N ILE A 234 -0.74 3.54 17.97
CA ILE A 234 -1.00 4.70 18.83
C ILE A 234 0.33 5.33 19.22
N ASN A 235 0.58 6.55 18.73
CA ASN A 235 1.87 7.21 18.91
C ASN A 235 1.75 8.75 18.99
N PRO A 236 1.64 9.34 20.20
CA PRO A 236 1.79 8.68 21.50
C PRO A 236 0.47 8.15 22.09
N LEU A 237 0.59 7.06 22.86
CA LEU A 237 -0.34 6.72 23.94
C LEU A 237 0.17 7.42 25.21
N SER A 238 -0.60 8.32 25.78
CA SER A 238 -0.09 9.24 26.79
C SER A 238 -0.81 9.11 28.14
N GLU A 239 -0.03 9.27 29.20
CA GLU A 239 -0.54 9.62 30.53
C GLU A 239 -0.59 11.15 30.62
N THR A 240 -1.76 11.70 30.86
CA THR A 240 -1.97 13.15 31.04
C THR A 240 -1.66 13.60 32.47
N THR A 241 -1.49 14.91 32.67
CA THR A 241 -1.26 15.49 34.00
C THR A 241 -2.40 15.27 34.99
N ASP A 242 -3.62 15.03 34.50
CA ASP A 242 -4.80 14.64 35.30
C ASP A 242 -5.02 13.11 35.38
N HIS A 243 -3.96 12.33 35.14
CA HIS A 243 -3.92 10.88 35.30
C HIS A 243 -4.93 10.11 34.42
N LYS A 244 -5.19 10.58 33.20
CA LYS A 244 -5.96 9.85 32.18
C LYS A 244 -5.06 9.28 31.11
N VAL A 245 -5.44 8.12 30.58
CA VAL A 245 -4.78 7.49 29.44
C VAL A 245 -5.49 7.89 28.15
N LEU A 246 -4.76 8.53 27.23
CA LEU A 246 -5.32 9.01 25.96
C LEU A 246 -4.47 8.56 24.78
N ALA A 247 -5.13 8.06 23.73
CA ALA A 247 -4.55 7.90 22.41
C ALA A 247 -4.49 9.27 21.71
N MET A 248 -3.31 9.89 21.67
CA MET A 248 -3.15 11.26 21.17
C MET A 248 -3.07 11.33 19.64
N ASP A 249 -2.57 10.28 19.00
CA ASP A 249 -2.55 10.08 17.55
C ASP A 249 -2.75 8.58 17.29
N ALA A 250 -3.50 8.26 16.24
CA ALA A 250 -3.87 6.90 15.90
C ALA A 250 -3.80 6.68 14.40
N LYS A 251 -3.09 5.62 14.00
CA LYS A 251 -3.03 5.15 12.62
C LYS A 251 -3.55 3.71 12.57
N LEU A 252 -4.65 3.53 11.85
CA LEU A 252 -5.29 2.23 11.68
C LEU A 252 -5.18 1.79 10.22
N ASN A 253 -4.78 0.54 10.05
CA ASN A 253 -4.68 -0.16 8.78
C ASN A 253 -5.58 -1.39 8.81
N PHE A 254 -6.28 -1.69 7.71
CA PHE A 254 -7.27 -2.77 7.63
C PHE A 254 -6.91 -3.82 6.60
N ASP A 255 -7.46 -5.02 6.74
CA ASP A 255 -7.32 -6.08 5.74
C ASP A 255 -8.33 -5.88 4.61
N ASP A 256 -7.84 -5.54 3.42
CA ASP A 256 -8.65 -5.40 2.21
C ASP A 256 -9.43 -6.67 1.85
N ASN A 257 -8.98 -7.86 2.29
CA ASN A 257 -9.74 -9.09 2.08
C ASN A 257 -11.00 -9.17 2.95
N ALA A 258 -11.11 -8.34 3.99
CA ALA A 258 -12.27 -8.28 4.88
C ALA A 258 -13.34 -7.26 4.42
N GLU A 259 -13.14 -6.59 3.27
CA GLU A 259 -14.08 -5.59 2.71
C GLU A 259 -15.54 -6.06 2.74
N PHE A 260 -15.79 -7.31 2.34
CA PHE A 260 -17.12 -7.91 2.27
C PHE A 260 -17.89 -7.95 3.62
N ARG A 261 -17.20 -7.78 4.75
CA ARG A 261 -17.79 -7.76 6.10
C ARG A 261 -17.48 -6.49 6.89
N GLN A 262 -16.81 -5.52 6.26
CA GLN A 262 -16.40 -4.25 6.88
C GLN A 262 -16.86 -3.04 6.05
N GLU A 263 -18.05 -3.10 5.46
CA GLU A 263 -18.57 -2.06 4.53
C GLU A 263 -18.44 -0.62 5.09
N GLU A 264 -18.72 -0.43 6.39
CA GLU A 264 -18.56 0.86 7.06
C GLU A 264 -17.12 1.38 6.99
N ILE A 265 -16.13 0.54 7.30
CA ILE A 265 -14.71 0.91 7.27
C ILE A 265 -14.26 1.23 5.85
N PHE A 266 -14.70 0.45 4.86
CA PHE A 266 -14.33 0.67 3.46
C PHE A 266 -15.02 1.90 2.86
N SER A 267 -16.15 2.33 3.42
CA SER A 267 -16.79 3.61 3.06
C SER A 267 -15.91 4.84 3.38
N PHE A 268 -14.91 4.69 4.25
CA PHE A 268 -13.97 5.74 4.66
C PHE A 268 -12.79 5.92 3.71
N ARG A 269 -12.65 5.08 2.68
CA ARG A 269 -11.54 5.14 1.73
C ARG A 269 -11.49 6.51 1.05
N ASP A 270 -10.33 7.16 1.16
CA ASP A 270 -10.06 8.43 0.50
C ASP A 270 -9.14 8.22 -0.70
N THR A 271 -9.74 8.09 -1.88
CA THR A 271 -9.01 7.90 -3.14
C THR A 271 -8.18 9.10 -3.55
N THR A 272 -8.40 10.29 -2.96
CA THR A 272 -7.57 11.48 -3.24
C THR A 272 -6.15 11.35 -2.68
N GLN A 273 -5.93 10.38 -1.79
CA GLN A 273 -4.65 10.08 -1.18
C GLN A 273 -3.87 9.00 -1.95
N GLU A 274 -4.48 8.41 -2.97
CA GLU A 274 -3.93 7.34 -3.78
C GLU A 274 -3.50 7.85 -5.16
N ASP A 275 -2.71 7.07 -5.88
CA ASP A 275 -2.37 7.39 -7.27
C ASP A 275 -3.59 7.12 -8.17
N ALA A 276 -3.93 8.09 -9.04
CA ALA A 276 -5.14 8.02 -9.86
C ALA A 276 -5.10 6.85 -10.87
N ASP A 277 -3.93 6.48 -11.37
CA ASP A 277 -3.77 5.33 -12.28
C ASP A 277 -4.01 4.02 -11.51
N GLU A 278 -3.55 3.93 -10.25
CA GLU A 278 -3.81 2.79 -9.38
C GLU A 278 -5.30 2.65 -9.01
N VAL A 279 -5.98 3.77 -8.73
CA VAL A 279 -7.44 3.79 -8.47
C VAL A 279 -8.21 3.31 -9.70
N LYS A 280 -7.86 3.82 -10.89
CA LYS A 280 -8.48 3.40 -12.16
C LYS A 280 -8.24 1.91 -12.43
N ALA A 281 -7.03 1.42 -12.17
CA ALA A 281 -6.70 0.00 -12.31
C ALA A 281 -7.55 -0.89 -11.39
N ALA A 282 -7.71 -0.50 -10.13
CA ALA A 282 -8.48 -1.26 -9.14
C ALA A 282 -9.97 -1.42 -9.55
N GLN A 283 -10.57 -0.42 -10.20
CA GLN A 283 -11.95 -0.51 -10.73
C GLN A 283 -12.13 -1.61 -11.78
N HIS A 284 -11.05 -2.01 -12.43
CA HIS A 284 -11.02 -3.08 -13.42
C HIS A 284 -10.43 -4.40 -12.87
N GLY A 285 -10.22 -4.49 -11.56
CA GLY A 285 -9.60 -5.66 -10.93
C GLY A 285 -8.13 -5.85 -11.28
N LEU A 286 -7.44 -4.78 -11.71
CA LEU A 286 -6.03 -4.79 -12.04
C LEU A 286 -5.20 -4.33 -10.84
N ASN A 287 -4.13 -5.05 -10.53
CA ASN A 287 -3.15 -4.56 -9.55
C ASN A 287 -2.05 -3.81 -10.30
N PHE A 288 -2.07 -2.49 -10.22
CA PHE A 288 -1.14 -1.60 -10.90
C PHE A 288 -0.31 -0.81 -9.88
N ILE A 289 0.97 -0.62 -10.17
CA ILE A 289 1.86 0.29 -9.44
C ILE A 289 2.71 1.03 -10.46
N LYS A 290 2.67 2.36 -10.42
CA LYS A 290 3.50 3.19 -11.28
C LYS A 290 4.94 3.24 -10.79
N LEU A 291 5.90 3.16 -11.71
CA LEU A 291 7.33 3.27 -11.46
C LEU A 291 7.94 4.32 -12.41
N ASP A 292 9.23 4.62 -12.24
CA ASP A 292 9.92 5.69 -12.99
C ASP A 292 10.54 5.24 -14.32
N GLY A 293 10.33 3.98 -14.73
CA GLY A 293 10.94 3.41 -15.92
C GLY A 293 10.24 3.75 -17.25
N ASP A 294 10.62 3.00 -18.28
CA ASP A 294 10.25 3.24 -19.67
C ASP A 294 9.72 1.99 -20.39
N ILE A 295 9.78 0.82 -19.75
CA ILE A 295 9.27 -0.44 -20.31
C ILE A 295 8.01 -0.83 -19.56
N GLY A 296 6.87 -0.70 -20.22
CA GLY A 296 5.59 -1.10 -19.66
C GLY A 296 5.49 -2.61 -19.48
N CYS A 297 5.00 -3.09 -18.35
CA CYS A 297 4.83 -4.51 -18.07
C CYS A 297 3.34 -4.87 -18.03
N LEU A 298 2.96 -5.99 -18.66
CA LEU A 298 1.63 -6.60 -18.50
C LEU A 298 1.83 -8.10 -18.27
N VAL A 299 1.51 -8.55 -17.06
CA VAL A 299 1.80 -9.91 -16.61
C VAL A 299 0.59 -10.50 -15.87
N ASN A 300 0.44 -11.81 -15.87
CA ASN A 300 -0.50 -12.50 -14.99
C ASN A 300 0.21 -13.22 -13.85
N GLY A 301 -0.19 -12.91 -12.61
CA GLY A 301 0.37 -13.40 -11.37
C GLY A 301 1.46 -12.48 -10.81
N ALA A 302 1.26 -12.03 -9.56
CA ALA A 302 2.15 -11.10 -8.85
C ALA A 302 3.64 -11.53 -8.85
N GLY A 303 3.92 -12.81 -8.58
CA GLY A 303 5.29 -13.32 -8.57
C GLY A 303 5.97 -13.23 -9.92
N LEU A 304 5.25 -13.55 -11.01
CA LEU A 304 5.76 -13.44 -12.36
C LEU A 304 5.91 -11.96 -12.77
N ALA A 305 5.00 -11.09 -12.33
CA ALA A 305 5.09 -9.65 -12.57
C ALA A 305 6.36 -9.06 -11.95
N MET A 306 6.66 -9.41 -10.68
CA MET A 306 7.92 -9.02 -10.03
C MET A 306 9.14 -9.57 -10.78
N ALA A 307 9.16 -10.87 -11.10
CA ALA A 307 10.27 -11.48 -11.84
C ALA A 307 10.47 -10.85 -13.23
N THR A 308 9.40 -10.40 -13.89
CA THR A 308 9.46 -9.72 -15.19
C THR A 308 10.11 -8.35 -15.07
N MET A 309 9.79 -7.59 -14.01
CA MET A 309 10.47 -6.32 -13.72
C MET A 309 11.96 -6.53 -13.41
N ASP A 310 12.27 -7.55 -12.61
CA ASP A 310 13.65 -7.88 -12.24
C ASP A 310 14.47 -8.27 -13.47
N ILE A 311 13.94 -9.12 -14.35
CA ILE A 311 14.68 -9.53 -15.56
C ILE A 311 14.84 -8.38 -16.55
N ILE A 312 13.88 -7.44 -16.65
CA ILE A 312 14.08 -6.19 -17.41
C ILE A 312 15.28 -5.40 -16.83
N LYS A 313 15.32 -5.25 -15.50
CA LYS A 313 16.38 -4.50 -14.80
C LYS A 313 17.74 -5.18 -14.95
N LEU A 314 17.80 -6.51 -14.84
CA LEU A 314 19.02 -7.31 -15.06
C LEU A 314 19.59 -7.13 -16.47
N ASN A 315 18.72 -6.93 -17.46
CA ASN A 315 19.11 -6.65 -18.85
C ASN A 315 19.39 -5.16 -19.12
N GLY A 316 19.42 -4.32 -18.08
CA GLY A 316 19.75 -2.90 -18.17
C GLY A 316 18.60 -2.00 -18.63
N GLY A 317 17.35 -2.47 -18.56
CA GLY A 317 16.15 -1.65 -18.76
C GLY A 317 15.61 -1.05 -17.46
N GLN A 318 14.55 -0.24 -17.56
CA GLN A 318 13.79 0.24 -16.40
C GLN A 318 12.30 -0.13 -16.56
N PRO A 319 11.73 -0.96 -15.68
CA PRO A 319 10.29 -1.23 -15.70
C PRO A 319 9.52 0.06 -15.35
N ALA A 320 8.53 0.42 -16.17
CA ALA A 320 7.69 1.59 -15.98
C ALA A 320 6.54 1.35 -14.99
N ASN A 321 6.17 0.10 -14.78
CA ASN A 321 5.09 -0.25 -13.88
C ASN A 321 5.19 -1.73 -13.41
N PHE A 322 4.56 -2.01 -12.29
CA PHE A 322 4.05 -3.34 -11.96
C PHE A 322 2.60 -3.42 -12.46
N LEU A 323 2.22 -4.50 -13.14
CA LEU A 323 0.83 -4.77 -13.47
C LEU A 323 0.56 -6.27 -13.49
N ASP A 324 -0.37 -6.69 -12.64
CA ASP A 324 -0.89 -8.04 -12.57
C ASP A 324 -2.37 -8.06 -12.98
N VAL A 325 -2.68 -8.73 -14.09
CA VAL A 325 -4.05 -8.93 -14.61
C VAL A 325 -4.79 -10.11 -13.95
N GLY A 326 -4.17 -10.81 -13.01
CA GLY A 326 -4.73 -11.98 -12.32
C GLY A 326 -4.85 -13.22 -13.20
N GLY A 327 -5.51 -14.26 -12.68
CA GLY A 327 -5.62 -15.57 -13.35
C GLY A 327 -6.51 -15.60 -14.61
N GLY A 328 -7.32 -14.55 -14.84
CA GLY A 328 -8.23 -14.44 -15.98
C GLY A 328 -7.94 -13.18 -16.79
N ALA A 329 -7.00 -13.25 -17.73
CA ALA A 329 -6.69 -12.15 -18.63
C ALA A 329 -7.77 -11.97 -19.71
N THR A 330 -8.91 -11.37 -19.35
CA THR A 330 -9.99 -11.08 -20.31
C THR A 330 -9.56 -9.99 -21.31
N PRO A 331 -10.14 -9.96 -22.53
CA PRO A 331 -9.85 -8.90 -23.51
C PRO A 331 -10.07 -7.49 -22.95
N GLU A 332 -11.09 -7.28 -22.12
CA GLU A 332 -11.40 -5.99 -21.50
C GLU A 332 -10.31 -5.59 -20.48
N ALA A 333 -9.85 -6.53 -19.66
CA ALA A 333 -8.78 -6.29 -18.69
C ALA A 333 -7.45 -5.96 -19.41
N ILE A 334 -7.13 -6.67 -20.50
CA ILE A 334 -5.96 -6.38 -21.33
C ILE A 334 -6.07 -4.97 -21.92
N LYS A 335 -7.24 -4.59 -22.47
CA LYS A 335 -7.43 -3.25 -23.03
C LYS A 335 -7.19 -2.15 -21.98
N GLN A 336 -7.75 -2.29 -20.79
CA GLN A 336 -7.57 -1.32 -19.70
C GLN A 336 -6.11 -1.26 -19.24
N ALA A 337 -5.43 -2.41 -19.17
CA ALA A 337 -4.01 -2.47 -18.87
C ALA A 337 -3.16 -1.70 -19.90
N PHE A 338 -3.45 -1.86 -21.20
CA PHE A 338 -2.78 -1.08 -22.25
C PHE A 338 -3.08 0.41 -22.16
N ASP A 339 -4.31 0.81 -21.85
CA ASP A 339 -4.68 2.23 -21.67
C ASP A 339 -3.89 2.87 -20.50
N LEU A 340 -3.74 2.15 -19.39
CA LEU A 340 -2.93 2.58 -18.23
C LEU A 340 -1.43 2.66 -18.55
N ILE A 341 -0.89 1.66 -19.27
CA ILE A 341 0.53 1.66 -19.63
C ILE A 341 0.85 2.79 -20.62
N THR A 342 -0.03 3.01 -21.59
CA THR A 342 0.21 3.95 -22.70
C THR A 342 -0.17 5.40 -22.37
N SER A 343 -0.87 5.64 -21.25
CA SER A 343 -1.08 6.99 -20.73
C SER A 343 0.21 7.65 -20.23
N ASP A 344 1.23 6.87 -19.88
CA ASP A 344 2.55 7.39 -19.51
C ASP A 344 3.41 7.61 -20.76
N PRO A 345 3.73 8.88 -21.12
CA PRO A 345 4.53 9.18 -22.31
C PRO A 345 5.98 8.67 -22.20
N LYS A 346 6.48 8.34 -21.01
CA LYS A 346 7.81 7.76 -20.82
C LYS A 346 7.91 6.35 -21.39
N VAL A 347 6.79 5.65 -21.56
CA VAL A 347 6.79 4.29 -22.08
C VAL A 347 7.23 4.25 -23.54
N THR A 348 8.27 3.47 -23.80
CA THR A 348 8.94 3.32 -25.11
C THR A 348 8.90 1.88 -25.64
N ALA A 349 8.61 0.90 -24.79
CA ALA A 349 8.32 -0.48 -25.18
C ALA A 349 7.33 -1.10 -24.19
N ILE A 350 6.59 -2.13 -24.62
CA ILE A 350 5.69 -2.90 -23.75
C ILE A 350 6.11 -4.37 -23.76
N PHE A 351 6.31 -4.95 -22.58
CA PHE A 351 6.57 -6.37 -22.39
C PHE A 351 5.34 -7.06 -21.80
N VAL A 352 4.67 -7.85 -22.63
CA VAL A 352 3.57 -8.75 -22.25
C VAL A 352 4.16 -10.12 -21.95
N ASN A 353 4.04 -10.60 -20.71
CA ASN A 353 4.50 -11.93 -20.30
C ASN A 353 3.33 -12.67 -19.66
N ILE A 354 2.67 -13.54 -20.42
CA ILE A 354 1.48 -14.26 -19.96
C ILE A 354 1.72 -15.77 -19.98
N PHE A 355 1.55 -16.40 -18.82
CA PHE A 355 1.46 -17.85 -18.72
C PHE A 355 -0.03 -18.24 -18.74
N GLY A 356 -0.49 -18.82 -19.85
CA GLY A 356 -1.90 -18.99 -20.17
C GLY A 356 -2.72 -19.69 -19.08
N GLY A 357 -2.13 -20.65 -18.36
CA GLY A 357 -2.81 -21.33 -17.25
C GLY A 357 -4.13 -21.95 -17.72
N ILE A 358 -5.25 -21.35 -17.30
CA ILE A 358 -6.63 -21.76 -17.68
C ILE A 358 -7.05 -21.17 -19.05
N VAL A 359 -6.45 -20.07 -19.48
CA VAL A 359 -6.76 -19.38 -20.75
C VAL A 359 -5.80 -19.84 -21.85
N ARG A 360 -6.34 -20.13 -23.04
CA ARG A 360 -5.54 -20.53 -24.21
C ARG A 360 -4.76 -19.34 -24.78
N CYS A 361 -3.51 -19.57 -25.19
CA CYS A 361 -2.63 -18.53 -25.73
C CYS A 361 -3.18 -17.91 -27.02
N ASP A 362 -3.87 -18.69 -27.87
CA ASP A 362 -4.44 -18.16 -29.11
C ASP A 362 -5.61 -17.18 -28.85
N ALA A 363 -6.35 -17.35 -27.76
CA ALA A 363 -7.37 -16.40 -27.33
C ALA A 363 -6.73 -15.10 -26.82
N ILE A 364 -5.65 -15.21 -26.03
CA ILE A 364 -4.87 -14.06 -25.55
C ILE A 364 -4.25 -13.29 -26.72
N ALA A 365 -3.65 -13.99 -27.69
CA ALA A 365 -3.09 -13.39 -28.89
C ALA A 365 -4.13 -12.61 -29.71
N LYS A 366 -5.33 -13.17 -29.90
CA LYS A 366 -6.45 -12.44 -30.55
C LYS A 366 -6.84 -11.17 -29.79
N GLY A 367 -6.91 -11.26 -28.46
CA GLY A 367 -7.15 -10.10 -27.60
C GLY A 367 -6.08 -9.02 -27.77
N LEU A 368 -4.81 -9.42 -27.74
CA LEU A 368 -3.66 -8.54 -27.92
C LEU A 368 -3.67 -7.83 -29.29
N ILE A 369 -3.89 -8.59 -30.37
CA ILE A 369 -3.99 -8.07 -31.74
C ILE A 369 -5.11 -7.03 -31.84
N SER A 370 -6.30 -7.35 -31.30
CA SER A 370 -7.45 -6.45 -31.29
C SER A 370 -7.17 -5.14 -30.54
N VAL A 371 -6.52 -5.21 -29.38
CA VAL A 371 -6.15 -4.03 -28.58
C VAL A 371 -5.13 -3.17 -29.32
N VAL A 372 -4.06 -3.76 -29.84
CA VAL A 372 -3.02 -3.04 -30.58
C VAL A 372 -3.58 -2.36 -31.84
N GLN A 373 -4.49 -3.02 -32.57
CA GLN A 373 -5.18 -2.44 -33.72
C GLN A 373 -6.11 -1.29 -33.33
N SER A 374 -6.98 -1.52 -32.34
CA SER A 374 -7.99 -0.53 -31.95
C SER A 374 -7.39 0.74 -31.35
N MET A 375 -6.25 0.62 -30.65
CA MET A 375 -5.52 1.75 -30.08
C MET A 375 -4.50 2.37 -31.05
N ASN A 376 -4.30 1.77 -32.24
CA ASN A 376 -3.30 2.19 -33.22
C ASN A 376 -1.88 2.37 -32.60
N LEU A 377 -1.47 1.39 -31.79
CA LEU A 377 -0.23 1.50 -31.00
C LEU A 377 1.01 1.50 -31.89
N ARG A 378 1.83 2.54 -31.73
CA ARG A 378 3.15 2.65 -32.39
C ARG A 378 4.27 2.03 -31.56
N THR A 379 4.07 1.95 -30.24
CA THR A 379 5.03 1.39 -29.29
C THR A 379 5.22 -0.11 -29.55
N PRO A 380 6.47 -0.60 -29.68
CA PRO A 380 6.73 -2.01 -29.92
C PRO A 380 6.27 -2.86 -28.72
N VAL A 381 5.57 -3.95 -29.01
CA VAL A 381 5.07 -4.90 -28.02
C VAL A 381 5.87 -6.19 -28.13
N VAL A 382 6.59 -6.59 -27.09
CA VAL A 382 7.18 -7.92 -26.98
C VAL A 382 6.21 -8.80 -26.22
N ALA A 383 5.79 -9.90 -26.82
CA ALA A 383 4.82 -10.83 -26.25
C ALA A 383 5.47 -12.18 -26.01
N ARG A 384 5.46 -12.64 -24.76
CA ARG A 384 5.87 -13.99 -24.38
C ARG A 384 4.66 -14.71 -23.83
N LEU A 385 4.09 -15.60 -24.64
CA LEU A 385 2.91 -16.40 -24.31
C LEU A 385 3.36 -17.85 -24.09
N GLN A 386 2.98 -18.46 -22.97
CA GLN A 386 3.32 -19.85 -22.65
C GLN A 386 2.08 -20.63 -22.21
N GLY A 387 1.86 -21.82 -22.76
CA GLY A 387 0.75 -22.70 -22.39
C GLY A 387 0.02 -23.29 -23.58
N THR A 388 -1.25 -23.66 -23.38
CA THR A 388 -2.10 -24.29 -24.41
C THR A 388 -2.23 -23.40 -25.65
N ASN A 389 -2.04 -23.99 -26.83
CA ASN A 389 -2.10 -23.33 -28.14
C ASN A 389 -1.07 -22.20 -28.34
N MET A 390 0.08 -22.27 -27.65
CA MET A 390 1.19 -21.32 -27.86
C MET A 390 1.61 -21.23 -29.33
N GLU A 391 1.89 -22.34 -30.02
CA GLU A 391 2.31 -22.30 -31.43
C GLU A 391 1.29 -21.58 -32.34
N GLN A 392 0.00 -21.80 -32.10
CA GLN A 392 -1.07 -21.11 -32.82
C GLN A 392 -1.08 -19.60 -32.51
N ALA A 393 -0.82 -19.22 -31.26
CA ALA A 393 -0.70 -17.83 -30.84
C ALA A 393 0.47 -17.12 -31.54
N HIS A 394 1.62 -17.77 -31.64
CA HIS A 394 2.79 -17.26 -32.38
C HIS A 394 2.45 -17.03 -33.84
N LYS A 395 1.77 -18.00 -34.48
CA LYS A 395 1.35 -17.88 -35.88
C LYS A 395 0.38 -16.71 -36.09
N LEU A 396 -0.62 -16.56 -35.21
CA LEU A 396 -1.58 -15.45 -35.25
C LEU A 396 -0.90 -14.09 -35.11
N ILE A 397 0.07 -13.96 -34.19
CA ILE A 397 0.82 -12.72 -33.98
C ILE A 397 1.66 -12.37 -35.22
N ASN A 398 2.40 -13.33 -35.76
CA ASN A 398 3.25 -13.12 -36.93
C ASN A 398 2.45 -12.76 -38.19
N GLU A 399 1.28 -13.37 -38.39
CA GLU A 399 0.40 -13.10 -39.52
C GLU A 399 -0.38 -11.76 -39.39
N SER A 400 -0.38 -11.13 -38.21
CA SER A 400 -1.16 -9.91 -37.96
C SER A 400 -0.62 -8.65 -38.64
N GLY A 401 0.66 -8.65 -39.03
CA GLY A 401 1.35 -7.47 -39.57
C GLY A 401 1.56 -6.32 -38.56
N LEU A 402 1.23 -6.54 -37.29
CA LEU A 402 1.38 -5.55 -36.23
C LEU A 402 2.78 -5.59 -35.61
N LYS A 403 3.15 -4.53 -34.88
CA LYS A 403 4.42 -4.41 -34.15
C LYS A 403 4.41 -5.22 -32.85
N ILE A 404 3.99 -6.48 -32.93
CA ILE A 404 3.95 -7.45 -31.84
C ILE A 404 4.98 -8.54 -32.15
N PHE A 405 5.95 -8.71 -31.24
CA PHE A 405 7.07 -9.64 -31.38
C PHE A 405 6.88 -10.81 -30.44
N SER A 406 6.51 -11.97 -30.98
CA SER A 406 6.27 -13.19 -30.20
C SER A 406 7.59 -13.90 -29.90
N ILE A 407 7.97 -14.02 -28.62
CA ILE A 407 9.24 -14.63 -28.17
C ILE A 407 8.97 -15.64 -27.04
N ASP A 408 9.47 -16.86 -27.18
CA ASP A 408 9.17 -17.97 -26.26
C ASP A 408 9.93 -17.85 -24.93
N ASP A 409 11.23 -17.60 -25.03
CA ASP A 409 12.15 -17.56 -23.89
C ASP A 409 12.08 -16.22 -23.15
N LEU A 410 12.07 -16.29 -21.82
CA LEU A 410 11.88 -15.12 -20.96
C LEU A 410 13.07 -14.16 -21.04
N GLN A 411 14.30 -14.67 -21.05
CA GLN A 411 15.51 -13.86 -21.12
C GLN A 411 15.59 -13.14 -22.47
N ASN A 412 15.37 -13.86 -23.57
CA ASN A 412 15.37 -13.28 -24.91
C ASN A 412 14.26 -12.22 -25.08
N ALA A 413 13.07 -12.46 -24.52
CA ALA A 413 11.98 -11.49 -24.57
C ALA A 413 12.32 -10.20 -23.78
N ALA A 414 12.93 -10.34 -22.60
CA ALA A 414 13.38 -9.22 -21.80
C ALA A 414 14.48 -8.42 -22.51
N GLU A 415 15.52 -9.08 -23.02
CA GLU A 415 16.58 -8.44 -23.81
C GLU A 415 16.00 -7.66 -25.00
N LYS A 416 15.04 -8.25 -25.70
CA LYS A 416 14.40 -7.59 -26.84
C LYS A 416 13.59 -6.37 -26.44
N ALA A 417 12.82 -6.44 -25.35
CA ALA A 417 12.08 -5.30 -24.83
C ALA A 417 13.03 -4.14 -24.47
N VAL A 418 14.16 -4.44 -23.84
CA VAL A 418 15.19 -3.43 -23.52
C VAL A 418 15.83 -2.84 -24.78
N GLN A 419 16.18 -3.67 -25.76
CA GLN A 419 16.74 -3.20 -27.03
C GLN A 419 15.79 -2.26 -27.75
N PHE A 420 14.51 -2.65 -27.89
CA PHE A 420 13.49 -1.81 -28.51
C PHE A 420 13.30 -0.50 -27.76
N SER A 421 13.24 -0.55 -26.43
CA SER A 421 13.13 0.66 -25.61
C SER A 421 14.27 1.63 -25.87
N LYS A 422 15.52 1.14 -25.91
CA LYS A 422 16.71 1.95 -26.21
C LYS A 422 16.65 2.58 -27.61
N VAL A 423 16.26 1.82 -28.62
CA VAL A 423 16.14 2.34 -30.00
C VAL A 423 15.07 3.43 -30.08
N VAL A 424 13.90 3.22 -29.49
CA VAL A 424 12.83 4.24 -29.46
C VAL A 424 13.29 5.49 -28.71
N LYS A 425 13.98 5.34 -27.58
CA LYS A 425 14.55 6.47 -26.83
C LYS A 425 15.53 7.27 -27.66
N MET A 426 16.53 6.61 -28.24
CA MET A 426 17.53 7.25 -29.09
C MET A 426 16.85 8.05 -30.21
N ALA A 427 15.84 7.46 -30.85
CA ALA A 427 15.14 8.14 -31.94
C ALA A 427 14.28 9.32 -31.47
N ARG A 428 13.64 9.24 -30.29
CA ARG A 428 12.98 10.39 -29.67
C ARG A 428 13.98 11.51 -29.37
N ASP A 429 15.18 11.20 -28.90
CA ASP A 429 16.22 12.18 -28.56
C ASP A 429 16.74 12.95 -29.79
N ILE A 430 16.69 12.34 -30.97
CA ILE A 430 17.09 12.97 -32.25
C ILE A 430 15.89 13.38 -33.14
N ASP A 431 14.66 13.34 -32.61
CA ASP A 431 13.40 13.70 -33.28
C ASP A 431 13.16 12.94 -34.61
N VAL A 432 13.42 11.62 -34.61
CA VAL A 432 13.21 10.75 -35.78
C VAL A 432 12.22 9.64 -35.44
N GLY A 433 11.34 9.29 -36.38
CA GLY A 433 10.46 8.14 -36.25
C GLY A 433 11.21 6.82 -36.45
N VAL A 434 10.91 5.80 -35.63
CA VAL A 434 11.38 4.43 -35.84
C VAL A 434 10.22 3.57 -36.29
N GLU A 435 10.45 2.82 -37.37
CA GLU A 435 9.57 1.74 -37.78
C GLU A 435 10.29 0.40 -37.57
N PHE A 436 9.74 -0.43 -36.69
CA PHE A 436 10.21 -1.80 -36.52
C PHE A 436 9.49 -2.69 -37.54
N THR A 437 10.26 -3.35 -38.39
CA THR A 437 9.76 -4.39 -39.29
C THR A 437 10.06 -5.77 -38.70
N LEU A 438 9.08 -6.67 -38.75
CA LEU A 438 9.32 -8.09 -38.48
C LEU A 438 10.24 -8.61 -39.60
N GLY A 439 11.44 -9.06 -39.25
CA GLY A 439 12.30 -9.79 -40.17
C GLY A 439 11.72 -11.18 -40.35
N ILE A 440 10.72 -11.31 -41.22
CA ILE A 440 10.12 -12.58 -41.63
C ILE A 440 11.04 -13.25 -42.66
#